data_AF-A0A848P4S7-F1
#
_entry.id   AF-A0A848P4S7-F1
#
_cell.length_a   1.000
_cell.length_b   1.000
_cell.length_c   1.000
_cell.angle_alpha   90.00
_cell.angle_beta   90.00
_cell.angle_gamma   90.00
#
_symmetry.space_group_name_H-M   'P 1'
#
loop_
_entity.id
_entity.type
_entity.pdbx_description
1 polymer ?
#
loop_
_entity_poly.entity_id
_entity_poly.type
_entity_poly.pdbx_seq_one_letter_code
_entity_poly.pdbx_strand_id
1 'polypeptide(L)'
;MTQRPKPSERPSSGRIAPQPAQSDNSDKLMAQIADSFIMSDNWLQYVPLDPEFVPTELAAETACTLFSKLVPNADEIGFSFKQDVEFFHPGANWSGVTCPLCAADIEAWWAARMDEFAAGQLPDLLVETSCCQASVSLNDLTYVWPAGFGRFVLEAMNPNLRCLSGEQESQLEEALNCKLRAIWVHL
;
A
#
# COMPACT_ATOMS: atom_id res chain seq x y z
N MET A 1 34.96 74.62 25.91
CA MET A 1 34.76 74.73 24.46
C MET A 1 35.98 74.18 23.74
N THR A 2 35.73 73.31 22.75
CA THR A 2 36.52 72.97 21.56
C THR A 2 37.84 72.17 21.66
N GLN A 3 37.80 71.07 20.89
CA GLN A 3 38.76 70.00 20.62
C GLN A 3 39.90 70.43 19.66
N ARG A 4 40.97 69.62 19.58
CA ARG A 4 41.53 69.13 18.30
C ARG A 4 42.40 67.86 18.49
N PRO A 5 42.37 66.88 17.57
CA PRO A 5 42.94 65.54 17.77
C PRO A 5 44.27 65.30 17.02
N LYS A 6 45.00 64.25 17.45
CA LYS A 6 46.25 63.72 16.86
C LYS A 6 45.99 62.69 15.75
N PRO A 7 46.94 62.47 14.82
CA PRO A 7 46.87 61.39 13.83
C PRO A 7 47.38 60.06 14.41
N SER A 8 46.79 58.95 13.96
CA SER A 8 47.17 57.57 14.26
C SER A 8 47.60 56.86 12.98
N GLU A 9 48.77 56.24 13.01
CA GLU A 9 49.37 55.44 11.94
C GLU A 9 48.63 54.11 11.75
N ARG A 10 48.63 53.60 10.51
CA ARG A 10 48.10 52.28 10.12
C ARG A 10 49.24 51.25 10.09
N PRO A 11 48.92 49.97 10.31
CA PRO A 11 49.65 48.88 9.66
C PRO A 11 48.75 48.00 8.77
N SER A 12 49.20 47.88 7.52
CA SER A 12 49.33 46.74 6.61
C SER A 12 48.46 45.48 6.78
N SER A 13 47.76 45.15 5.68
CA SER A 13 46.95 43.96 5.43
C SER A 13 47.76 42.65 5.33
N GLY A 14 47.31 41.61 6.03
CA GLY A 14 47.67 40.20 5.79
C GLY A 14 46.53 39.47 5.07
N ARG A 15 46.86 38.68 4.03
CA ARG A 15 45.93 37.84 3.26
C ARG A 15 45.46 36.65 4.10
N ILE A 16 44.13 36.44 4.16
CA ILE A 16 43.50 35.22 4.69
C ILE A 16 43.24 34.28 3.51
N ALA A 17 43.73 33.04 3.59
CA ALA A 17 43.38 31.97 2.65
C ALA A 17 41.96 31.45 2.96
N PRO A 18 41.14 31.08 1.96
CA PRO A 18 39.82 30.52 2.22
C PRO A 18 39.96 29.11 2.79
N GLN A 19 39.29 28.84 3.91
CA GLN A 19 39.10 27.48 4.40
C GLN A 19 38.17 26.71 3.45
N PRO A 20 38.38 25.40 3.22
CA PRO A 20 37.44 24.57 2.49
C PRO A 20 36.14 24.43 3.27
N ALA A 21 35.02 24.54 2.56
CA ALA A 21 33.67 24.50 3.09
C ALA A 21 33.40 23.20 3.85
N GLN A 22 32.94 23.32 5.09
CA GLN A 22 32.28 22.22 5.81
C GLN A 22 30.85 22.05 5.25
N SER A 23 30.70 21.41 4.09
CA SER A 23 29.37 21.15 3.48
C SER A 23 29.03 19.67 3.33
N ASP A 24 29.99 18.76 3.41
CA ASP A 24 29.76 17.35 3.02
C ASP A 24 28.85 16.54 3.96
N ASN A 25 28.74 16.92 5.24
CA ASN A 25 28.02 16.09 6.22
C ASN A 25 26.52 16.41 6.29
N SER A 26 26.12 17.64 5.95
CA SER A 26 24.71 18.04 5.92
C SER A 26 24.00 17.52 4.67
N ASP A 27 24.67 17.54 3.51
CA ASP A 27 24.11 16.99 2.27
C ASP A 27 23.96 15.46 2.34
N LYS A 28 24.91 14.78 3.00
CA LYS A 28 24.84 13.33 3.23
C LYS A 28 23.78 12.95 4.27
N LEU A 29 23.59 13.78 5.30
CA LEU A 29 22.50 13.63 6.26
C LEU A 29 21.15 13.89 5.61
N MET A 30 21.01 14.87 4.71
CA MET A 30 19.78 15.11 3.94
C MET A 30 19.50 13.98 2.94
N ALA A 31 20.51 13.39 2.30
CA ALA A 31 20.35 12.22 1.44
C ALA A 31 19.97 10.96 2.23
N GLN A 32 20.55 10.74 3.41
CA GLN A 32 20.16 9.65 4.32
C GLN A 32 18.79 9.86 4.96
N ILE A 33 18.42 11.12 5.24
CA ILE A 33 17.08 11.47 5.69
C ILE A 33 16.09 11.37 4.51
N ALA A 34 16.48 11.60 3.26
CA ALA A 34 15.65 11.36 2.06
C ALA A 34 15.45 9.87 1.76
N ASP A 35 16.49 9.04 1.93
CA ASP A 35 16.37 7.57 1.87
C ASP A 35 15.59 7.01 3.07
N SER A 36 15.57 7.73 4.20
CA SER A 36 14.86 7.34 5.43
C SER A 36 13.52 8.08 5.64
N PHE A 37 13.15 9.01 4.74
CA PHE A 37 11.79 9.47 4.50
C PHE A 37 11.15 8.36 3.67
N ILE A 38 10.78 7.30 4.39
CA ILE A 38 9.79 6.28 4.04
C ILE A 38 8.97 6.73 2.83
N MET A 39 9.35 6.28 1.63
CA MET A 39 8.46 6.37 0.49
C MET A 39 7.29 5.47 0.86
N SER A 40 6.17 6.10 1.24
CA SER A 40 4.95 5.36 1.47
C SER A 40 4.51 4.81 0.12
N ASP A 41 4.59 3.50 -0.05
CA ASP A 41 4.21 2.85 -1.30
C ASP A 41 2.72 2.56 -1.28
N ASN A 42 2.05 2.93 -2.37
CA ASN A 42 0.64 2.65 -2.55
C ASN A 42 0.48 1.53 -3.57
N TRP A 43 -0.22 0.47 -3.21
CA TRP A 43 -0.54 -0.60 -4.16
C TRP A 43 -2.03 -0.62 -4.47
N LEU A 44 -2.35 -0.81 -5.74
CA LEU A 44 -3.67 -1.25 -6.17
C LEU A 44 -3.60 -2.73 -6.48
N GLN A 45 -4.28 -3.54 -5.67
CA GLN A 45 -4.35 -4.99 -5.81
C GLN A 45 -5.76 -5.40 -6.25
N TYR A 46 -5.85 -6.18 -7.31
CA TYR A 46 -7.07 -6.84 -7.76
C TYR A 46 -7.00 -8.32 -7.40
N VAL A 47 -7.95 -8.76 -6.58
CA VAL A 47 -8.09 -10.17 -6.18
C VAL A 47 -9.46 -10.70 -6.64
N PRO A 48 -9.57 -11.99 -7.04
CA PRO A 48 -10.86 -12.59 -7.35
C PRO A 48 -11.82 -12.52 -6.16
N LEU A 49 -13.12 -12.35 -6.42
CA LEU A 49 -14.15 -12.40 -5.36
C LEU A 49 -14.26 -13.78 -4.72
N ASP A 50 -14.03 -14.84 -5.50
CA ASP A 50 -13.91 -16.22 -5.00
C ASP A 50 -12.45 -16.48 -4.61
N PRO A 51 -12.13 -16.68 -3.32
CA PRO A 51 -10.75 -16.83 -2.85
C PRO A 51 -10.01 -18.03 -3.44
N GLU A 52 -10.75 -19.08 -3.84
CA GLU A 52 -10.17 -20.30 -4.42
C GLU A 52 -9.98 -20.20 -5.94
N PHE A 53 -10.55 -19.17 -6.58
CA PHE A 53 -10.44 -19.01 -8.01
C PHE A 53 -9.00 -18.63 -8.41
N VAL A 54 -8.43 -19.43 -9.31
CA VAL A 54 -7.12 -19.19 -9.90
C VAL A 54 -7.31 -19.08 -11.42
N PRO A 55 -7.03 -17.91 -12.02
CA PRO A 55 -7.08 -17.75 -13.48
C PRO A 55 -5.97 -18.58 -14.14
N THR A 56 -6.11 -18.83 -15.45
CA THR A 56 -5.01 -19.42 -16.22
C THR A 56 -3.87 -18.43 -16.39
N GLU A 57 -2.64 -18.91 -16.58
CA GLU A 57 -1.47 -18.06 -16.80
C GLU A 57 -1.66 -17.12 -17.99
N LEU A 58 -2.21 -17.62 -19.10
CA LEU A 58 -2.53 -16.80 -20.28
C LEU A 58 -3.55 -15.69 -19.97
N ALA A 59 -4.56 -15.98 -19.15
CA ALA A 59 -5.54 -14.97 -18.72
C ALA A 59 -4.88 -13.91 -17.84
N ALA A 60 -4.01 -14.32 -16.90
CA ALA A 60 -3.25 -13.42 -16.06
C ALA A 60 -2.29 -12.51 -16.85
N GLU A 61 -1.55 -13.06 -17.82
CA GLU A 61 -0.67 -12.29 -18.71
C GLU A 61 -1.46 -11.28 -19.56
N THR A 62 -2.62 -11.71 -20.09
CA THR A 62 -3.51 -10.85 -20.87
C THR A 62 -4.04 -9.70 -20.01
N ALA A 63 -4.50 -10.01 -18.81
CA ALA A 63 -4.98 -9.02 -17.85
C ALA A 63 -3.87 -8.06 -17.41
N CYS A 64 -2.66 -8.55 -17.16
CA CYS A 64 -1.50 -7.73 -16.81
C CYS A 64 -1.11 -6.77 -17.94
N THR A 65 -1.12 -7.25 -19.18
CA THR A 65 -0.87 -6.43 -20.36
C THR A 65 -1.95 -5.37 -20.57
N LEU A 66 -3.20 -5.68 -20.24
CA LEU A 66 -4.29 -4.71 -20.25
C LEU A 66 -4.10 -3.69 -19.12
N PHE A 67 -3.84 -4.16 -17.90
CA PHE A 67 -3.70 -3.33 -16.71
C PHE A 67 -2.58 -2.31 -16.87
N SER A 68 -1.45 -2.68 -17.49
CA SER A 68 -0.36 -1.73 -17.76
C SER A 68 -0.75 -0.58 -18.68
N LYS A 69 -1.70 -0.79 -19.59
CA LYS A 69 -2.27 0.28 -20.43
C LYS A 69 -3.25 1.16 -19.68
N LEU A 70 -3.95 0.59 -18.69
CA LEU A 70 -4.91 1.32 -17.84
C LEU A 70 -4.19 2.18 -16.79
N VAL A 71 -3.00 1.74 -16.34
CA VAL A 71 -2.21 2.39 -15.29
C VAL A 71 -0.79 2.74 -15.76
N PRO A 72 -0.62 3.55 -16.82
CA PRO A 72 0.67 3.76 -17.49
C PRO A 72 1.72 4.48 -16.62
N ASN A 73 1.31 5.06 -15.49
CA ASN A 73 2.18 5.79 -14.56
C ASN A 73 2.52 4.97 -13.30
N ALA A 74 2.20 3.68 -13.28
CA ALA A 74 2.62 2.79 -12.21
C ALA A 74 4.12 2.52 -12.30
N ASP A 75 4.78 2.44 -11.14
CA ASP A 75 6.21 2.16 -11.05
C ASP A 75 6.51 0.68 -11.35
N GLU A 76 5.62 -0.20 -10.89
CA GLU A 76 5.69 -1.64 -11.10
C GLU A 76 4.29 -2.20 -11.32
N ILE A 77 4.17 -3.19 -12.22
CA ILE A 77 2.92 -3.92 -12.47
C ILE A 77 3.27 -5.40 -12.61
N GLY A 78 2.50 -6.25 -11.94
CA GLY A 78 2.74 -7.68 -11.96
C GLY A 78 1.52 -8.47 -11.50
N PHE A 79 1.66 -9.78 -11.52
CA PHE A 79 0.71 -10.69 -10.90
C PHE A 79 1.45 -11.82 -10.20
N SER A 80 0.81 -12.43 -9.21
CA SER A 80 1.35 -13.61 -8.54
C SER A 80 0.28 -14.64 -8.24
N PHE A 81 0.69 -15.90 -8.23
CA PHE A 81 -0.11 -17.04 -7.81
C PHE A 81 0.37 -17.50 -6.44
N LYS A 82 -0.57 -17.78 -5.53
CA LYS A 82 -0.32 -18.29 -4.19
C LYS A 82 -0.70 -19.76 -4.13
N GLN A 83 0.07 -20.53 -3.37
CA GLN A 83 -0.20 -21.95 -3.19
C GLN A 83 -1.51 -22.15 -2.44
N ASP A 84 -1.63 -21.44 -1.31
CA ASP A 84 -2.79 -21.42 -0.43
C ASP A 84 -3.50 -20.05 -0.50
N VAL A 85 -4.72 -19.99 0.02
CA VAL A 85 -5.46 -18.73 0.17
C VAL A 85 -4.71 -17.81 1.12
N GLU A 86 -4.41 -16.59 0.70
CA GLU A 86 -3.79 -15.55 1.53
C GLU A 86 -4.78 -14.41 1.80
N PHE A 87 -4.56 -13.67 2.89
CA PHE A 87 -5.32 -12.46 3.20
C PHE A 87 -4.61 -11.21 2.68
N PHE A 88 -5.32 -10.43 1.88
CA PHE A 88 -4.88 -9.16 1.31
C PHE A 88 -5.39 -8.00 2.18
N HIS A 89 -4.51 -7.47 3.03
CA HIS A 89 -4.79 -6.41 3.98
C HIS A 89 -4.56 -5.03 3.34
N PRO A 90 -5.42 -4.02 3.56
CA PRO A 90 -5.28 -2.66 3.02
C PRO A 90 -4.14 -1.84 3.65
N GLY A 91 -3.19 -2.49 4.33
CA GLY A 91 -2.12 -1.84 5.09
C GLY A 91 -2.63 -0.77 6.08
N ALA A 92 -1.98 0.39 6.08
CA ALA A 92 -2.30 1.54 6.92
C ALA A 92 -3.67 2.18 6.59
N ASN A 93 -4.33 1.80 5.48
CA ASN A 93 -5.72 2.22 5.22
C ASN A 93 -6.73 1.48 6.10
N TRP A 94 -6.35 0.44 6.84
CA TRP A 94 -7.29 -0.30 7.69
C TRP A 94 -8.12 0.60 8.61
N SER A 95 -9.43 0.36 8.63
CA SER A 95 -10.38 1.12 9.45
C SER A 95 -11.47 0.22 10.05
N GLY A 96 -11.13 -1.04 10.36
CA GLY A 96 -12.01 -1.98 11.02
C GLY A 96 -12.93 -2.78 10.10
N VAL A 97 -13.73 -3.63 10.73
CA VAL A 97 -14.60 -4.63 10.09
C VAL A 97 -15.90 -4.79 10.86
N THR A 98 -17.00 -4.89 10.12
CA THR A 98 -18.35 -5.00 10.70
C THR A 98 -19.06 -6.25 10.21
N CYS A 99 -20.02 -6.71 11.00
CA CYS A 99 -20.86 -7.84 10.64
C CYS A 99 -21.77 -7.46 9.46
N PRO A 100 -21.77 -8.23 8.35
CA PRO A 100 -22.59 -7.90 7.18
C PRO A 100 -24.09 -8.01 7.46
N LEU A 101 -24.51 -8.74 8.51
CA LEU A 101 -25.93 -9.00 8.78
C LEU A 101 -26.54 -8.08 9.83
N CYS A 102 -25.80 -7.72 10.88
CA CYS A 102 -26.32 -6.86 11.97
C CYS A 102 -25.56 -5.55 12.13
N ALA A 103 -24.54 -5.29 11.30
CA ALA A 103 -23.69 -4.10 11.34
C ALA A 103 -22.93 -3.86 12.66
N ALA A 104 -22.90 -4.84 13.56
CA ALA A 104 -22.11 -4.75 14.77
C ALA A 104 -20.61 -4.67 14.43
N ASP A 105 -19.86 -3.89 15.21
CA ASP A 105 -18.41 -3.94 15.21
C ASP A 105 -17.96 -5.31 15.72
N ILE A 106 -17.15 -5.99 14.91
CA ILE A 106 -16.64 -7.33 15.17
C ILE A 106 -15.12 -7.39 15.10
N GLU A 107 -14.41 -6.26 15.11
CA GLU A 107 -12.96 -6.21 14.90
C GLU A 107 -12.19 -7.09 15.89
N ALA A 108 -12.53 -7.03 17.18
CA ALA A 108 -11.88 -7.86 18.20
C ALA A 108 -12.11 -9.37 17.99
N TRP A 109 -13.30 -9.76 17.54
CA TRP A 109 -13.61 -11.15 17.20
C TRP A 109 -12.91 -11.59 15.92
N TRP A 110 -12.87 -10.71 14.92
CA TRP A 110 -12.23 -10.95 13.64
C TRP A 110 -10.72 -11.16 13.82
N ALA A 111 -10.06 -10.36 14.65
CA ALA A 111 -8.64 -10.53 14.94
C ALA A 111 -8.31 -11.94 15.45
N ALA A 112 -9.11 -12.47 16.38
CA ALA A 112 -8.94 -13.84 16.88
C ALA A 112 -9.17 -14.91 15.78
N ARG A 113 -10.11 -14.69 14.86
CA ARG A 113 -10.32 -15.58 13.71
C ARG A 113 -9.16 -15.51 12.71
N MET A 114 -8.56 -14.34 12.53
CA MET A 114 -7.39 -14.17 11.68
C MET A 114 -6.14 -14.85 12.26
N ASP A 115 -5.98 -14.85 13.59
CA ASP A 115 -4.91 -15.62 14.24
C ASP A 115 -5.07 -17.13 13.99
N GLU A 116 -6.30 -17.65 14.08
CA GLU A 116 -6.62 -19.04 13.77
C GLU A 116 -6.40 -19.37 12.29
N PHE A 117 -6.78 -18.46 11.39
CA PHE A 117 -6.51 -18.57 9.95
C PHE A 117 -5.01 -18.66 9.67
N ALA A 118 -4.22 -17.73 10.22
CA ALA A 118 -2.77 -17.69 10.06
C ALA A 118 -2.07 -18.92 10.66
N ALA A 119 -2.64 -19.52 11.70
CA ALA A 119 -2.17 -20.77 12.30
C ALA A 119 -2.60 -22.04 11.51
N GLY A 120 -3.35 -21.89 10.41
CA GLY A 120 -3.89 -23.02 9.63
C GLY A 120 -4.93 -23.84 10.40
N GLN A 121 -5.59 -23.25 11.39
CA GLN A 121 -6.57 -23.92 12.26
C GLN A 121 -8.00 -23.83 11.71
N LEU A 122 -8.23 -22.96 10.72
CA LEU A 122 -9.49 -22.89 10.01
C LEU A 122 -9.45 -23.78 8.76
N PRO A 123 -10.37 -24.74 8.62
CA PRO A 123 -10.42 -25.61 7.44
C PRO A 123 -10.91 -24.88 6.19
N ASP A 124 -11.70 -23.82 6.37
CA ASP A 124 -12.20 -22.92 5.35
C ASP A 124 -12.46 -21.54 5.95
N LEU A 125 -12.99 -20.60 5.17
CA LEU A 125 -13.28 -19.24 5.61
C LEU A 125 -14.65 -19.10 6.30
N LEU A 126 -15.43 -20.17 6.45
CA LEU A 126 -16.76 -20.13 7.02
C LEU A 126 -16.68 -20.12 8.55
N VAL A 127 -17.24 -19.07 9.17
CA VAL A 127 -17.16 -18.83 10.61
C VAL A 127 -18.51 -18.37 11.17
N GLU A 128 -18.71 -18.56 12.46
CA GLU A 128 -19.89 -18.06 13.18
C GLU A 128 -19.55 -16.76 13.92
N THR A 129 -20.31 -15.70 13.61
CA THR A 129 -20.12 -14.39 14.24
C THR A 129 -20.51 -14.40 15.72
N SER A 130 -19.73 -13.71 16.57
CA SER A 130 -20.05 -13.60 18.01
C SER A 130 -21.27 -12.72 18.31
N CYS A 131 -21.60 -11.79 17.40
CA CYS A 131 -22.64 -10.78 17.62
C CYS A 131 -24.07 -11.28 17.37
N CYS A 132 -24.28 -12.07 16.31
CA CYS A 132 -25.61 -12.54 15.91
C CYS A 132 -25.64 -14.04 15.55
N GLN A 133 -24.52 -14.75 15.77
CA GLN A 133 -24.40 -16.20 15.55
C GLN A 133 -24.73 -16.62 14.12
N ALA A 134 -24.63 -15.67 13.18
CA ALA A 134 -24.76 -15.95 11.76
C ALA A 134 -23.49 -16.62 11.24
N SER A 135 -23.68 -17.63 10.40
CA SER A 135 -22.62 -18.22 9.59
C SER A 135 -22.32 -17.29 8.41
N VAL A 136 -21.06 -16.85 8.32
CA VAL A 136 -20.55 -15.92 7.30
C VAL A 136 -19.18 -16.37 6.85
N SER A 137 -18.78 -15.97 5.64
CA SER A 137 -17.39 -16.13 5.19
C SER A 137 -16.54 -14.97 5.69
N LEU A 138 -15.32 -15.21 6.16
CA LEU A 138 -14.33 -14.16 6.43
C LEU A 138 -14.08 -13.30 5.19
N ASN A 139 -14.23 -13.85 3.98
CA ASN A 139 -14.08 -13.11 2.73
C ASN A 139 -15.24 -12.13 2.45
N ASP A 140 -16.40 -12.34 3.05
CA ASP A 140 -17.64 -11.59 2.78
C ASP A 140 -18.05 -10.68 3.94
N LEU A 141 -17.16 -10.48 4.92
CA LEU A 141 -17.34 -9.47 5.96
C LEU A 141 -17.34 -8.06 5.36
N THR A 142 -18.01 -7.14 6.06
CA THR A 142 -18.03 -5.74 5.66
C THR A 142 -16.78 -5.04 6.19
N TYR A 143 -15.71 -5.11 5.41
CA TYR A 143 -14.49 -4.33 5.67
C TYR A 143 -14.71 -2.86 5.29
N VAL A 144 -14.34 -1.94 6.19
CA VAL A 144 -14.53 -0.49 5.95
C VAL A 144 -13.67 -0.02 4.78
N TRP A 145 -12.43 -0.51 4.72
CA TRP A 145 -11.61 -0.46 3.51
C TRP A 145 -11.60 -1.84 2.87
N PRO A 146 -11.72 -1.93 1.53
CA PRO A 146 -11.71 -3.22 0.86
C PRO A 146 -10.49 -4.05 1.28
N ALA A 147 -10.76 -5.26 1.76
CA ALA A 147 -9.80 -6.30 2.06
C ALA A 147 -10.38 -7.62 1.51
N GLY A 148 -9.57 -8.67 1.37
CA GLY A 148 -10.08 -9.92 0.82
C GLY A 148 -9.13 -11.08 0.92
N PHE A 149 -9.61 -12.24 0.49
CA PHE A 149 -8.83 -13.47 0.45
C PHE A 149 -8.66 -13.92 -1.00
N GLY A 150 -7.53 -14.53 -1.32
CA GLY A 150 -7.32 -15.01 -2.67
C GLY A 150 -6.06 -15.84 -2.84
N ARG A 151 -6.04 -16.57 -3.96
CA ARG A 151 -4.86 -17.32 -4.44
C ARG A 151 -4.20 -16.68 -5.65
N PHE A 152 -4.73 -15.55 -6.10
CA PHE A 152 -4.23 -14.77 -7.22
C PHE A 152 -4.36 -13.29 -6.89
N VAL A 153 -3.35 -12.53 -7.29
CA VAL A 153 -3.39 -11.06 -7.24
C VAL A 153 -2.79 -10.49 -8.53
N LEU A 154 -3.44 -9.47 -9.06
CA LEU A 154 -2.92 -8.58 -10.09
C LEU A 154 -2.70 -7.22 -9.44
N GLU A 155 -1.48 -6.69 -9.50
CA GLU A 155 -1.11 -5.54 -8.67
C GLU A 155 -0.27 -4.50 -9.41
N ALA A 156 -0.42 -3.25 -8.98
CA ALA A 156 0.35 -2.11 -9.48
C ALA A 156 0.83 -1.24 -8.32
N MET A 157 2.12 -0.93 -8.32
CA MET A 157 2.77 -0.03 -7.37
C MET A 157 2.66 1.41 -7.87
N ASN A 158 2.27 2.31 -6.97
CA ASN A 158 2.09 3.74 -7.19
C ASN A 158 1.39 4.07 -8.52
N PRO A 159 0.16 3.55 -8.77
CA PRO A 159 -0.50 3.72 -10.07
C PRO A 159 -0.88 5.18 -10.40
N ASN A 160 -0.65 6.11 -9.46
CA ASN A 160 -0.86 7.56 -9.62
C ASN A 160 -2.29 7.92 -10.08
N LEU A 161 -3.26 7.13 -9.62
CA LEU A 161 -4.69 7.28 -9.89
C LEU A 161 -5.50 7.00 -8.62
N ARG A 162 -6.76 7.45 -8.58
CA ARG A 162 -7.65 7.22 -7.44
C ARG A 162 -8.46 5.93 -7.53
N CYS A 163 -8.96 5.62 -8.72
CA CYS A 163 -9.67 4.39 -9.05
C CYS A 163 -9.71 4.19 -10.57
N LEU A 164 -9.84 2.93 -11.00
CA LEU A 164 -10.27 2.63 -12.36
C LEU A 164 -11.78 2.90 -12.50
N SER A 165 -12.23 3.16 -13.73
CA SER A 165 -13.66 3.22 -14.02
C SER A 165 -14.27 1.83 -14.03
N GLY A 166 -15.58 1.72 -13.79
CA GLY A 166 -16.27 0.41 -13.84
C GLY A 166 -16.16 -0.31 -15.20
N GLU A 167 -15.99 0.44 -16.30
CA GLU A 167 -15.72 -0.15 -17.62
C GLU A 167 -14.31 -0.76 -17.68
N GLN A 168 -13.31 -0.05 -17.16
CA GLN A 168 -11.93 -0.53 -17.11
C GLN A 168 -11.80 -1.77 -16.20
N GLU A 169 -12.50 -1.77 -15.06
CA GLU A 169 -12.57 -2.94 -14.18
C GLU A 169 -13.26 -4.12 -14.88
N SER A 170 -14.37 -3.87 -15.59
CA SER A 170 -15.07 -4.92 -16.35
C SER A 170 -14.16 -5.57 -17.41
N GLN A 171 -13.30 -4.79 -18.06
CA GLN A 171 -12.33 -5.34 -19.02
C GLN A 171 -11.30 -6.27 -18.35
N LEU A 172 -10.84 -5.93 -17.13
CA LEU A 172 -9.96 -6.81 -16.35
C LEU A 172 -10.69 -8.08 -15.91
N GLU A 173 -11.93 -7.95 -15.44
CA GLU A 173 -12.79 -9.08 -15.06
C GLU A 173 -13.04 -10.03 -16.24
N GLU A 174 -13.30 -9.50 -17.42
CA GLU A 174 -13.46 -10.28 -18.67
C GLU A 174 -12.16 -11.00 -19.05
N ALA A 175 -11.01 -10.32 -18.94
CA ALA A 175 -9.71 -10.92 -19.25
C ALA A 175 -9.36 -12.08 -18.30
N LEU A 176 -9.73 -11.96 -17.01
CA LEU A 176 -9.49 -12.98 -15.98
C LEU A 176 -10.62 -14.02 -15.86
N ASN A 177 -11.76 -13.79 -16.53
CA ASN A 177 -12.98 -14.59 -16.44
C ASN A 177 -13.49 -14.76 -14.99
N CYS A 178 -13.38 -13.71 -14.18
CA CYS A 178 -13.90 -13.67 -12.81
C CYS A 178 -14.25 -12.25 -12.38
N LYS A 179 -15.01 -12.13 -11.29
CA LYS A 179 -15.26 -10.85 -10.63
C LYS A 179 -14.09 -10.50 -9.72
N LEU A 180 -13.76 -9.21 -9.65
CA LEU A 180 -12.59 -8.72 -8.91
C LEU A 180 -13.00 -7.80 -7.75
N ARG A 181 -12.13 -7.75 -6.76
CA ARG A 181 -12.14 -6.79 -5.67
C ARG A 181 -10.88 -5.95 -5.76
N ALA A 182 -11.05 -4.63 -5.84
CA ALA A 182 -9.96 -3.67 -5.73
C ALA A 182 -9.62 -3.45 -4.25
N ILE A 183 -8.36 -3.63 -3.87
CA ILE A 183 -7.80 -3.43 -2.54
C ILE A 183 -6.70 -2.38 -2.65
N TRP A 184 -6.89 -1.24 -1.97
CA TRP A 184 -5.90 -0.18 -1.90
C TRP A 184 -5.04 -0.34 -0.66
N VAL A 185 -3.77 -0.65 -0.86
CA VAL A 185 -2.80 -0.87 0.22
C VAL A 185 -1.93 0.37 0.35
N HIS A 186 -1.79 0.87 1.58
CA HIS A 186 -0.81 1.88 1.94
C HIS A 186 0.21 1.26 2.89
N LEU A 187 1.49 1.28 2.53
CA LEU A 187 2.59 0.72 3.32
C LEU A 187 3.41 1.81 4.03
#